data_AF-A0A9W9NFS5-F1
#
_entry.id   AF-A0A9W9NFS5-F1
#
_cell.length_a   1.000
_cell.length_b   1.000
_cell.length_c   1.000
_cell.angle_alpha   90.00
_cell.angle_beta   90.00
_cell.angle_gamma   90.00
#
_symmetry.space_group_name_H-M   'P 1'
#
loop_
_entity.id
_entity.type
_entity.pdbx_description
1 polymer ?
#
loop_
_entity_poly.entity_id
_entity_poly.type
_entity_poly.pdbx_seq_one_letter_code
_entity_poly.pdbx_strand_id
1 'polypeptide(L)'
;MGFCPTVGKLTEAALGRVKRPAGVKARIFVSEEAASRLRHTFKQKDSAANIYVIEFKVPQPGNPEIANWAHFVLVLFPESLEEEAFTFWLNHGDGISNRHAEFCLNLLDFMDTQCEDDEPDFQTSGPRSGDALTDLPDWTNSGSTEKTAIQSVLAETISSQNQAMVPVQPEDVFLYSTGMMAIGKIARAMSDMSGDVAAVIFGWLYSGTLPLVKDSGYTKCTLYGRGTEEELDQLESSLAAGAKYTVLFSEITSNPQLHTPNLVRIRRLADTYGFTVVVDDTIGTSVNLDILPYADVITTSLTKIFNGACNAMGGSLIINPNSCHYKKIHGYLKYHYEDLLFPADAVLLSENCIDYPDRVRRCSRTAREIAHLLAAHPSVDYVNYPTLVRSRAEYERYRREGEGYGYLLSVVFREPDFAVKFFDALDVWKGPSIGTNSSIALPYSVLAHWEEQDWAAEYGVPKHIVRLSVGLEPEALLRARVIEALAQAAPKSLCKTTLCKSDH
;
A
#
# COMPACT_ATOMS: atom_id res chain seq x y z
N MET A 1 4.09 -15.57 -12.69
CA MET A 1 4.86 -14.33 -12.45
C MET A 1 6.14 -14.72 -11.74
N GLY A 2 7.30 -14.37 -12.29
CA GLY A 2 8.57 -14.65 -11.62
C GLY A 2 8.80 -13.69 -10.46
N PHE A 3 9.45 -14.15 -9.39
CA PHE A 3 9.95 -13.28 -8.34
C PHE A 3 10.86 -12.18 -8.89
N CYS A 4 11.03 -11.11 -8.13
CA CYS A 4 12.13 -10.19 -8.37
C CYS A 4 13.45 -10.99 -8.43
N PRO A 5 14.33 -10.77 -9.43
CA PRO A 5 15.53 -11.58 -9.63
C PRO A 5 16.39 -11.77 -8.38
N THR A 6 16.48 -10.74 -7.53
CA THR A 6 17.29 -10.80 -6.29
C THR A 6 16.66 -11.67 -5.21
N VAL A 7 15.36 -11.52 -4.94
CA VAL A 7 14.65 -12.38 -3.95
C VAL A 7 14.64 -13.83 -4.42
N GLY A 8 14.48 -14.06 -5.73
CA GLY A 8 14.60 -15.40 -6.32
C GLY A 8 15.99 -16.01 -6.13
N LYS A 9 17.06 -15.23 -6.33
CA LYS A 9 18.45 -15.68 -6.07
C LYS A 9 18.67 -16.06 -4.61
N LEU A 10 18.22 -15.23 -3.66
CA LEU A 10 18.31 -15.56 -2.23
C LEU A 10 17.53 -16.84 -1.91
N THR A 11 16.33 -16.98 -2.46
CA THR A 11 15.49 -18.18 -2.25
C THR A 11 16.18 -19.45 -2.75
N GLU A 12 16.71 -19.45 -3.97
CA GLU A 12 17.42 -20.61 -4.52
C GLU A 12 18.73 -20.90 -3.79
N ALA A 13 19.47 -19.86 -3.38
CA ALA A 13 20.71 -20.04 -2.61
C ALA A 13 20.43 -20.62 -1.21
N ALA A 14 19.39 -20.13 -0.53
CA ALA A 14 18.93 -20.66 0.76
C ALA A 14 18.44 -22.11 0.63
N LEU A 15 17.72 -22.44 -0.45
CA LEU A 15 17.32 -23.82 -0.76
C LEU A 15 18.53 -24.74 -1.03
N GLY A 16 19.64 -24.20 -1.53
CA GLY A 16 20.90 -24.94 -1.70
C GLY A 16 21.63 -25.25 -0.39
N ARG A 17 21.34 -24.51 0.69
CA ARG A 17 21.90 -24.75 2.04
C ARG A 17 21.20 -25.89 2.75
N VAL A 18 19.90 -26.08 2.54
CA VAL A 18 19.09 -27.08 3.25
C VAL A 18 18.77 -28.27 2.34
N LYS A 19 18.53 -29.44 2.92
CA LYS A 19 18.20 -30.64 2.11
C LYS A 19 16.76 -30.56 1.60
N ARG A 20 16.57 -29.94 0.42
CA ARG A 20 15.26 -29.71 -0.20
C ARG A 20 14.49 -31.01 -0.46
N PRO A 21 13.30 -31.21 0.15
CA PRO A 21 12.40 -32.30 -0.22
C PRO A 21 11.89 -32.16 -1.66
N ALA A 22 11.56 -33.26 -2.33
CA ALA A 22 10.99 -33.21 -3.68
C ALA A 22 9.60 -32.55 -3.67
N GLY A 23 9.28 -31.76 -4.70
CA GLY A 23 7.94 -31.18 -4.86
C GLY A 23 7.59 -30.02 -3.91
N VAL A 24 8.58 -29.42 -3.25
CA VAL A 24 8.35 -28.23 -2.40
C VAL A 24 8.74 -26.92 -3.09
N LYS A 25 8.02 -25.86 -2.72
CA LYS A 25 8.32 -24.46 -3.00
C LYS A 25 8.77 -23.77 -1.72
N ALA A 26 9.22 -22.52 -1.86
CA ALA A 26 9.66 -21.71 -0.74
C ALA A 26 9.19 -20.26 -0.85
N ARG A 27 9.10 -19.61 0.31
CA ARG A 27 8.88 -18.17 0.46
C ARG A 27 9.77 -17.63 1.57
N ILE A 28 10.29 -16.41 1.38
CA ILE A 28 11.13 -15.71 2.36
C ILE A 28 10.33 -14.61 3.04
N PHE A 29 10.48 -14.54 4.35
CA PHE A 29 9.93 -13.52 5.23
C PHE A 29 11.06 -12.91 6.06
N VAL A 30 10.86 -11.68 6.54
CA VAL A 30 11.78 -11.02 7.48
C VAL A 30 11.38 -11.21 8.93
N SER A 31 10.11 -11.54 9.19
CA SER A 31 9.51 -11.70 10.51
C SER A 31 9.06 -13.14 10.71
N GLU A 32 9.43 -13.73 11.85
CA GLU A 32 8.94 -15.04 12.28
C GLU A 32 7.43 -15.04 12.47
N GLU A 33 6.86 -13.92 12.95
CA GLU A 33 5.42 -13.76 13.11
C GLU A 33 4.69 -13.92 11.76
N ALA A 34 5.27 -13.38 10.68
CA ALA A 34 4.72 -13.52 9.34
C ALA A 34 4.81 -14.96 8.81
N ALA A 35 5.96 -15.61 9.01
CA ALA A 35 6.14 -17.02 8.64
C ALA A 35 5.16 -17.94 9.38
N SER A 36 4.96 -17.70 10.68
CA SER A 36 3.99 -18.41 11.52
C SER A 36 2.56 -18.23 11.03
N ARG A 37 2.17 -17.01 10.63
CA ARG A 37 0.84 -16.76 10.03
C ARG A 37 0.65 -17.54 8.74
N LEU A 38 1.64 -17.56 7.86
CA LEU A 38 1.56 -18.35 6.62
C LEU A 38 1.40 -19.85 6.93
N ARG A 39 2.23 -20.38 7.86
CA ARG A 39 2.14 -21.78 8.31
C ARG A 39 0.74 -22.09 8.85
N HIS A 40 0.17 -21.20 9.64
CA HIS A 40 -1.18 -21.35 10.17
C HIS A 40 -2.23 -21.39 9.05
N THR A 41 -2.19 -20.46 8.10
CA THR A 41 -3.08 -20.42 6.93
C THR A 41 -3.02 -21.72 6.13
N PHE A 42 -1.82 -22.24 5.88
CA PHE A 42 -1.67 -23.53 5.21
C PHE A 42 -2.24 -24.69 6.01
N LYS A 43 -2.01 -24.75 7.32
CA LYS A 43 -2.53 -25.82 8.18
C LYS A 43 -4.06 -25.81 8.30
N GLN A 44 -4.70 -24.66 8.16
CA GLN A 44 -6.16 -24.57 8.07
C GLN A 44 -6.69 -25.17 6.77
N LYS A 45 -5.97 -25.01 5.66
CA LYS A 45 -6.36 -25.52 4.35
C LYS A 45 -6.02 -27.01 4.17
N ASP A 46 -4.84 -27.42 4.61
CA ASP A 46 -4.37 -28.79 4.62
C ASP A 46 -3.59 -29.06 5.91
N SER A 47 -4.28 -29.67 6.89
CA SER A 47 -3.69 -30.01 8.18
C SER A 47 -2.52 -30.99 8.08
N ALA A 48 -2.51 -31.83 7.03
CA ALA A 48 -1.50 -32.85 6.80
C ALA A 48 -0.31 -32.34 5.97
N ALA A 49 -0.38 -31.13 5.41
CA ALA A 49 0.72 -30.55 4.63
C ALA A 49 1.99 -30.43 5.49
N ASN A 50 3.11 -30.92 4.96
CA ASN A 50 4.42 -30.74 5.57
C ASN A 50 4.90 -29.31 5.29
N ILE A 51 4.97 -28.50 6.33
CA ILE A 51 5.36 -27.09 6.25
C ILE A 51 6.49 -26.89 7.24
N TYR A 52 7.62 -26.40 6.75
CA TYR A 52 8.82 -26.20 7.55
C TYR A 52 9.16 -24.72 7.59
N VAL A 53 9.39 -24.21 8.79
CA VAL A 53 9.84 -22.84 9.02
C VAL A 53 11.29 -22.91 9.46
N ILE A 54 12.17 -22.28 8.69
CA ILE A 54 13.61 -22.36 8.84
C ILE A 54 14.16 -20.94 8.97
N GLU A 55 14.66 -20.62 10.15
CA GLU A 55 15.34 -19.37 10.44
C GLU A 55 16.76 -19.41 9.87
N PHE A 56 17.19 -18.34 9.21
CA PHE A 56 18.56 -18.08 8.81
C PHE A 56 19.05 -16.86 9.58
N LYS A 57 20.15 -17.02 10.33
CA LYS A 57 20.77 -15.92 11.08
C LYS A 57 22.28 -16.04 11.13
N VAL A 58 22.97 -14.91 11.22
CA VAL A 58 24.42 -14.89 11.49
C VAL A 58 24.66 -15.13 12.98
N PRO A 59 25.37 -16.21 13.38
CA PRO A 59 25.63 -16.50 14.79
C PRO A 59 26.72 -15.55 15.33
N GLN A 60 26.45 -14.92 16.49
CA GLN A 60 27.42 -14.07 17.21
C GLN A 60 28.22 -13.11 16.30
N PRO A 61 27.56 -12.22 15.55
CA PRO A 61 28.21 -11.43 14.48
C PRO A 61 29.23 -10.40 14.98
N GLY A 62 29.39 -10.22 16.31
CA GLY A 62 30.23 -9.18 16.92
C GLY A 62 29.68 -7.76 16.75
N ASN A 63 28.85 -7.52 15.73
CA ASN A 63 28.17 -6.28 15.41
C ASN A 63 26.64 -6.43 15.59
N PRO A 64 26.00 -5.67 16.50
CA PRO A 64 24.55 -5.72 16.73
C PRO A 64 23.70 -5.42 15.50
N GLU A 65 24.15 -4.56 14.58
CA GLU A 65 23.38 -4.23 13.36
C GLU A 65 23.34 -5.40 12.38
N ILE A 66 24.46 -6.11 12.24
CA ILE A 66 24.48 -7.35 11.45
C ILE A 66 23.57 -8.39 12.11
N ALA A 67 23.55 -8.49 13.45
CA ALA A 67 22.66 -9.41 14.14
C ALA A 67 21.18 -9.14 13.84
N ASN A 68 20.78 -7.86 13.79
CA ASN A 68 19.39 -7.47 13.56
C ASN A 68 18.94 -7.69 12.11
N TRP A 69 19.81 -7.35 11.14
CA TRP A 69 19.41 -7.32 9.74
C TRP A 69 19.84 -8.55 8.93
N ALA A 70 20.84 -9.31 9.38
CA ALA A 70 21.29 -10.54 8.72
C ALA A 70 20.44 -11.74 9.19
N HIS A 71 19.13 -11.56 9.08
CA HIS A 71 18.11 -12.50 9.51
C HIS A 71 17.00 -12.57 8.45
N PHE A 72 16.56 -13.79 8.15
CA PHE A 72 15.34 -14.04 7.40
C PHE A 72 14.81 -15.44 7.70
N VAL A 73 13.53 -15.67 7.37
CA VAL A 73 12.85 -16.94 7.58
C VAL A 73 12.43 -17.52 6.23
N LEU A 74 12.81 -18.78 5.99
CA LEU A 74 12.43 -19.56 4.83
C LEU A 74 11.28 -20.51 5.20
N VAL A 75 10.14 -20.37 4.54
CA VAL A 75 9.01 -21.30 4.69
C VAL A 75 8.99 -22.25 3.50
N LEU A 76 9.15 -23.55 3.76
CA LEU A 76 9.01 -24.61 2.77
C LEU A 76 7.60 -25.21 2.84
N PHE A 77 6.99 -25.45 1.68
CA PHE A 77 5.64 -25.98 1.58
C PHE A 77 5.43 -26.74 0.25
N PRO A 78 4.41 -27.63 0.15
CA PRO A 78 4.12 -28.36 -1.08
C PRO A 78 3.73 -27.43 -2.24
N GLU A 79 4.10 -27.77 -3.47
CA GLU A 79 3.75 -26.98 -4.67
C GLU A 79 2.24 -26.75 -4.85
N SER A 80 1.40 -27.63 -4.30
CA SER A 80 -0.06 -27.46 -4.28
C SER A 80 -0.56 -26.26 -3.48
N LEU A 81 0.30 -25.62 -2.66
CA LEU A 81 -0.04 -24.44 -1.85
C LEU A 81 0.55 -23.13 -2.41
N GLU A 82 1.12 -23.16 -3.62
CA GLU A 82 1.80 -22.02 -4.24
C GLU A 82 0.89 -20.82 -4.49
N GLU A 83 -0.37 -21.06 -4.85
CA GLU A 83 -1.35 -20.01 -5.10
C GLU A 83 -1.70 -19.27 -3.80
N GLU A 84 -1.90 -20.01 -2.71
CA GLU A 84 -2.18 -19.47 -1.39
C GLU A 84 -0.97 -18.72 -0.83
N ALA A 85 0.23 -19.25 -1.05
CA ALA A 85 1.48 -18.59 -0.68
C ALA A 85 1.62 -17.24 -1.38
N PHE A 86 1.30 -17.20 -2.68
CA PHE A 86 1.36 -15.99 -3.48
C PHE A 86 0.32 -14.97 -3.02
N THR A 87 -0.92 -15.41 -2.81
CA THR A 87 -2.03 -14.56 -2.33
C THR A 87 -1.72 -13.98 -0.94
N PHE A 88 -1.20 -14.79 -0.02
CA PHE A 88 -0.77 -14.31 1.30
C PHE A 88 0.31 -13.23 1.18
N TRP A 89 1.36 -13.49 0.40
CA TRP A 89 2.44 -12.53 0.19
C TRP A 89 1.93 -11.22 -0.43
N LEU A 90 1.07 -11.33 -1.45
CA LEU A 90 0.50 -10.18 -2.16
C LEU A 90 -0.36 -9.30 -1.24
N ASN A 91 -1.21 -9.93 -0.42
CA ASN A 91 -2.16 -9.22 0.43
C ASN A 91 -1.49 -8.65 1.68
N HIS A 92 -0.63 -9.40 2.36
CA HIS A 92 -0.09 -8.98 3.65
C HIS A 92 1.13 -8.05 3.53
N GLY A 93 1.88 -8.13 2.43
CA GLY A 93 3.08 -7.31 2.23
C GLY A 93 4.24 -7.66 3.18
N ASP A 94 4.24 -8.87 3.74
CA ASP A 94 5.21 -9.37 4.74
C ASP A 94 6.53 -9.90 4.13
N GLY A 95 6.79 -9.61 2.84
CA GLY A 95 7.99 -10.08 2.14
C GLY A 95 9.27 -9.35 2.52
N ILE A 96 10.39 -9.88 2.04
CA ILE A 96 11.70 -9.22 2.10
C ILE A 96 11.88 -8.21 0.95
N SER A 97 12.50 -7.06 1.23
CA SER A 97 12.83 -6.08 0.20
C SER A 97 14.01 -6.55 -0.66
N ASN A 98 14.19 -5.98 -1.85
CA ASN A 98 15.31 -6.37 -2.72
C ASN A 98 16.67 -6.09 -2.10
N ARG A 99 16.83 -4.94 -1.42
CA ARG A 99 18.10 -4.56 -0.78
C ARG A 99 18.38 -5.43 0.42
N HIS A 100 17.35 -5.74 1.22
CA HIS A 100 17.50 -6.66 2.33
C HIS A 100 17.85 -8.06 1.83
N ALA A 101 17.21 -8.53 0.75
CA ALA A 101 17.52 -9.82 0.16
C ALA A 101 18.96 -9.89 -0.40
N GLU A 102 19.44 -8.81 -1.04
CA GLU A 102 20.83 -8.72 -1.50
C GLU A 102 21.82 -8.73 -0.34
N PHE A 103 21.52 -8.00 0.74
CA PHE A 103 22.31 -8.00 1.96
C PHE A 103 22.39 -9.40 2.58
N CYS A 104 21.26 -10.08 2.75
CA CYS A 104 21.22 -11.45 3.27
C CYS A 104 21.94 -12.43 2.33
N LEU A 105 21.84 -12.26 1.02
CA LEU A 105 22.51 -13.13 0.05
C LEU A 105 24.04 -13.04 0.17
N ASN A 106 24.59 -11.85 0.38
CA ASN A 106 26.03 -11.65 0.57
C ASN A 106 26.55 -12.25 1.89
N LEU A 107 25.66 -12.47 2.86
CA LEU A 107 25.99 -13.01 4.18
C LEU A 107 25.59 -14.48 4.35
N LEU A 108 24.91 -15.06 3.35
CA LEU A 108 24.26 -16.36 3.47
C LEU A 108 25.21 -17.49 3.88
N ASP A 109 26.43 -17.50 3.34
CA ASP A 109 27.42 -18.53 3.65
C ASP A 109 27.80 -18.56 5.13
N PHE A 110 27.70 -17.42 5.83
CA PHE A 110 28.02 -17.27 7.25
C PHE A 110 26.84 -17.56 8.19
N MET A 111 25.65 -17.83 7.65
CA MET A 111 24.44 -18.03 8.45
C MET A 111 24.30 -19.48 8.94
N ASP A 112 23.88 -19.61 10.20
CA ASP A 112 23.35 -20.84 10.75
C ASP A 112 21.87 -20.95 10.37
N THR A 113 21.39 -22.19 10.21
CA THR A 113 19.97 -22.48 9.98
C THR A 113 19.37 -23.24 11.15
N GLN A 114 18.18 -22.84 11.59
CA GLN A 114 17.43 -23.48 12.65
C GLN A 114 15.99 -23.72 12.19
N CYS A 115 15.52 -24.96 12.26
CA CYS A 115 14.13 -25.28 11.96
C CYS A 115 13.30 -25.28 13.25
N GLU A 116 12.11 -24.68 13.22
CA GLU A 116 11.18 -24.68 14.38
C GLU A 116 10.84 -26.09 14.88
N ASP A 117 10.81 -27.07 13.96
CA ASP A 117 10.47 -28.46 14.26
C ASP A 117 11.72 -29.33 14.56
N ASP A 118 12.89 -28.71 14.78
CA ASP A 118 14.18 -29.36 15.08
C ASP A 118 14.63 -30.41 14.05
N GLU A 119 14.15 -30.32 12.81
CA GLU A 119 14.47 -31.26 11.73
C GLU A 119 15.97 -31.20 11.33
N PRO A 120 16.75 -32.28 11.49
CA PRO A 120 18.21 -32.25 11.27
C PRO A 120 18.61 -31.92 9.83
N ASP A 121 17.78 -32.30 8.86
CA ASP A 121 18.00 -32.05 7.43
C ASP A 121 17.97 -30.55 7.05
N PHE A 122 17.48 -29.69 7.96
CA PHE A 122 17.36 -28.25 7.78
C PHE A 122 18.28 -27.44 8.72
N GLN A 123 19.15 -28.12 9.48
CA GLN A 123 20.12 -27.48 10.36
C GLN A 123 21.51 -27.50 9.72
N THR A 124 22.05 -26.32 9.46
CA THR A 124 23.37 -26.12 8.89
C THR A 124 24.11 -25.03 9.65
N SER A 125 25.44 -25.07 9.61
CA SER A 125 26.27 -24.04 10.22
C SER A 125 27.09 -23.30 9.15
N GLY A 126 27.32 -22.01 9.37
CA GLY A 126 28.29 -21.24 8.59
C GLY A 126 29.73 -21.69 8.89
N PRO A 127 30.71 -21.37 8.02
CA PRO A 127 32.12 -21.61 8.29
C PRO A 127 32.59 -20.74 9.48
N ARG A 128 33.45 -21.32 10.33
CA ARG A 128 33.99 -20.68 11.53
C ARG A 128 35.51 -20.76 11.53
N SER A 129 36.19 -19.73 12.05
CA SER A 129 37.63 -19.75 12.34
C SER A 129 37.86 -19.35 13.80
N GLY A 130 38.15 -20.32 14.66
CA GLY A 130 38.04 -20.13 16.11
C GLY A 130 36.59 -19.92 16.54
N ASP A 131 36.35 -18.99 17.48
CA ASP A 131 35.01 -18.61 17.99
C ASP A 131 34.38 -17.40 17.27
N ALA A 132 35.02 -16.85 16.22
CA ALA A 132 34.55 -15.65 15.52
C ALA A 132 34.41 -15.85 14.00
N LEU A 133 33.44 -15.15 13.41
CA LEU A 133 33.31 -15.03 11.97
C LEU A 133 34.40 -14.08 11.45
N THR A 134 35.39 -14.62 10.74
CA THR A 134 36.41 -13.81 10.05
C THR A 134 35.81 -13.21 8.78
N ASP A 135 36.13 -11.94 8.49
CA ASP A 135 35.82 -11.23 7.23
C ASP A 135 34.34 -10.88 6.95
N LEU A 136 33.50 -10.68 7.99
CA LEU A 136 32.18 -10.08 7.77
C LEU A 136 32.30 -8.65 7.20
N PRO A 137 31.50 -8.29 6.18
CA PRO A 137 31.38 -6.91 5.71
C PRO A 137 31.04 -5.96 6.86
N ASP A 138 31.73 -4.82 6.92
CA ASP A 138 31.41 -3.79 7.91
C ASP A 138 30.06 -3.13 7.56
N TRP A 139 29.12 -3.17 8.51
CA TRP A 139 27.80 -2.55 8.38
C TRP A 139 27.41 -1.89 9.69
N THR A 140 27.30 -0.56 9.69
CA THR A 140 27.06 0.24 10.90
C THR A 140 25.79 1.10 10.82
N ASN A 141 25.08 1.10 9.68
CA ASN A 141 23.93 1.96 9.48
C ASN A 141 22.62 1.28 9.91
N SER A 142 22.05 1.73 11.03
CA SER A 142 20.73 1.30 11.53
C SER A 142 19.56 1.99 10.83
N GLY A 143 19.82 3.05 10.06
CA GLY A 143 18.81 3.90 9.43
C GLY A 143 18.00 4.73 10.43
N SER A 144 18.43 4.80 11.70
CA SER A 144 17.64 5.43 12.78
C SER A 144 17.43 6.92 12.56
N THR A 145 18.45 7.62 12.07
CA THR A 145 18.37 9.06 11.77
C THR A 145 17.38 9.32 10.63
N GLU A 146 17.44 8.50 9.58
CA GLU A 146 16.59 8.59 8.40
C GLU A 146 15.15 8.22 8.71
N LYS A 147 14.92 7.17 9.53
CA LYS A 147 13.60 6.82 10.05
C LYS A 147 12.98 7.96 10.87
N THR A 148 13.77 8.60 11.74
CA THR A 148 13.31 9.76 12.52
C THR A 148 12.96 10.95 11.63
N ALA A 149 13.74 11.19 10.58
CA ALA A 149 13.45 12.24 9.59
C ALA A 149 12.14 11.97 8.84
N ILE A 150 11.93 10.74 8.38
CA ILE A 150 10.66 10.31 7.75
C ILE A 150 9.47 10.51 8.69
N GLN A 151 9.58 10.07 9.95
CA GLN A 151 8.54 10.26 10.95
C GLN A 151 8.23 11.74 11.18
N SER A 152 9.24 12.60 11.20
CA SER A 152 9.09 14.04 11.37
C SER A 152 8.34 14.69 10.21
N VAL A 153 8.70 14.34 8.97
CA VAL A 153 8.00 14.83 7.76
C VAL A 153 6.53 14.39 7.75
N LEU A 154 6.26 13.13 8.10
CA LEU A 154 4.90 12.61 8.19
C LEU A 154 4.10 13.31 9.30
N ALA A 155 4.66 13.45 10.49
CA ALA A 155 4.02 14.11 11.63
C ALA A 155 3.69 15.59 11.33
N GLU A 156 4.59 16.31 10.67
CA GLU A 156 4.37 17.69 10.25
C GLU A 156 3.25 17.78 9.19
N THR A 157 3.33 16.97 8.13
CA THR A 157 2.38 17.05 7.01
C THR A 157 0.96 16.60 7.38
N ILE A 158 0.83 15.64 8.31
CA ILE A 158 -0.46 15.09 8.72
C ILE A 158 -1.15 15.90 9.82
N SER A 159 -0.41 16.72 10.56
CA SER A 159 -0.96 17.57 11.59
C SER A 159 -2.04 18.50 11.02
N SER A 160 -3.13 18.66 11.76
CA SER A 160 -4.30 19.41 11.30
C SER A 160 -4.01 20.91 11.17
N GLN A 161 -4.70 21.59 10.25
CA GLN A 161 -4.71 23.06 10.19
C GLN A 161 -5.48 23.68 11.37
N ASN A 162 -6.30 22.88 12.05
CA ASN A 162 -7.00 23.28 13.26
C ASN A 162 -6.02 23.38 14.44
N GLN A 163 -5.63 24.62 14.79
CA GLN A 163 -4.71 24.91 15.89
C GLN A 163 -5.20 24.47 17.27
N ALA A 164 -6.48 24.13 17.43
CA ALA A 164 -7.00 23.59 18.69
C ALA A 164 -6.69 22.10 18.89
N MET A 165 -6.29 21.38 17.84
CA MET A 165 -5.93 19.97 17.93
C MET A 165 -4.46 19.80 18.32
N VAL A 166 -4.19 18.75 19.10
CA VAL A 166 -2.82 18.33 19.41
C VAL A 166 -2.14 17.89 18.11
N PRO A 167 -0.97 18.45 17.75
CA PRO A 167 -0.23 18.03 16.57
C PRO A 167 0.35 16.63 16.76
N VAL A 168 0.40 15.86 15.68
CA VAL A 168 1.05 14.54 15.65
C VAL A 168 2.54 14.72 15.91
N GLN A 169 3.12 13.88 16.76
CA GLN A 169 4.56 13.84 17.01
C GLN A 169 5.21 12.63 16.33
N PRO A 170 6.55 12.63 16.11
CA PRO A 170 7.23 11.49 15.48
C PRO A 170 6.98 10.13 16.16
N GLU A 171 6.80 10.12 17.49
CA GLU A 171 6.47 8.92 18.27
C GLU A 171 5.06 8.36 18.02
N ASP A 172 4.18 9.12 17.35
CA ASP A 172 2.86 8.66 16.92
C ASP A 172 2.91 7.97 15.54
N VAL A 173 4.06 7.98 14.88
CA VAL A 173 4.28 7.45 13.53
C VAL A 173 5.10 6.16 13.59
N PHE A 174 4.46 5.05 13.20
CA PHE A 174 5.12 3.75 13.06
C PHE A 174 5.47 3.51 11.59
N LEU A 175 6.69 3.04 11.32
CA LEU A 175 7.16 2.74 9.97
C LEU A 175 7.18 1.23 9.72
N TYR A 176 6.82 0.84 8.50
CA TYR A 176 6.78 -0.55 8.06
C TYR A 176 7.41 -0.69 6.67
N SER A 177 7.78 -1.91 6.29
CA SER A 177 8.43 -2.20 5.00
C SER A 177 7.51 -1.94 3.79
N THR A 178 6.18 -2.03 3.98
CA THR A 178 5.19 -1.78 2.92
C THR A 178 3.93 -1.13 3.48
N GLY A 179 3.13 -0.50 2.58
CA GLY A 179 1.80 0.01 2.95
C GLY A 179 0.85 -1.08 3.42
N MET A 180 0.88 -2.26 2.77
CA MET A 180 0.05 -3.40 3.17
C MET A 180 0.39 -3.93 4.57
N MET A 181 1.67 -3.92 4.94
CA MET A 181 2.08 -4.28 6.29
C MET A 181 1.53 -3.29 7.33
N ALA A 182 1.52 -1.98 7.03
CA ALA A 182 0.93 -0.96 7.90
C ALA A 182 -0.58 -1.19 8.11
N ILE A 183 -1.34 -1.41 7.03
CA ILE A 183 -2.78 -1.75 7.08
C ILE A 183 -3.00 -3.07 7.84
N GLY A 184 -2.17 -4.08 7.59
CA GLY A 184 -2.21 -5.38 8.25
C GLY A 184 -2.00 -5.30 9.76
N LYS A 185 -1.01 -4.51 10.20
CA LYS A 185 -0.70 -4.36 11.63
C LYS A 185 -1.85 -3.69 12.38
N ILE A 186 -2.47 -2.64 11.83
CA ILE A 186 -3.66 -2.04 12.47
C ILE A 186 -4.88 -2.97 12.41
N ALA A 187 -5.09 -3.70 11.30
CA ALA A 187 -6.20 -4.64 11.17
C ALA A 187 -6.15 -5.76 12.21
N ARG A 188 -4.98 -6.37 12.41
CA ARG A 188 -4.78 -7.39 13.44
C ARG A 188 -4.86 -6.81 14.85
N ALA A 189 -4.19 -5.68 15.10
CA ALA A 189 -4.24 -5.01 16.40
C ALA A 189 -5.68 -4.72 16.85
N MET A 190 -6.53 -4.23 15.93
CA MET A 190 -7.93 -3.96 16.26
C MET A 190 -8.75 -5.23 16.53
N SER A 191 -8.47 -6.32 15.82
CA SER A 191 -9.08 -7.63 16.06
C SER A 191 -8.65 -8.19 17.43
N ASP A 192 -7.35 -8.24 17.70
CA ASP A 192 -6.77 -8.80 18.93
C ASP A 192 -7.23 -8.07 20.19
N MET A 193 -7.44 -6.75 20.09
CA MET A 193 -7.86 -5.89 21.19
C MET A 193 -9.37 -5.92 21.49
N SER A 194 -10.16 -6.70 20.75
CA SER A 194 -11.63 -6.61 20.77
C SER A 194 -12.29 -7.97 20.95
N GLY A 195 -13.33 -8.04 21.80
CA GLY A 195 -14.10 -9.27 22.03
C GLY A 195 -15.24 -9.51 21.04
N ASP A 196 -15.81 -8.44 20.49
CA ASP A 196 -16.79 -8.46 19.39
C ASP A 196 -16.01 -8.11 18.10
N VAL A 197 -15.93 -9.02 17.11
CA VAL A 197 -14.93 -8.92 16.02
C VAL A 197 -15.60 -8.71 14.66
N ALA A 198 -16.06 -7.48 14.39
CA ALA A 198 -16.63 -7.13 13.08
C ALA A 198 -16.01 -5.85 12.50
N ALA A 199 -15.62 -5.90 11.24
CA ALA A 199 -15.06 -4.78 10.50
C ALA A 199 -16.03 -4.27 9.43
N VAL A 200 -15.93 -2.97 9.13
CA VAL A 200 -16.55 -2.34 7.96
C VAL A 200 -15.47 -1.93 6.98
N ILE A 201 -15.67 -2.24 5.70
CA ILE A 201 -14.93 -1.66 4.58
C ILE A 201 -15.85 -0.69 3.87
N PHE A 202 -15.51 0.59 3.89
CA PHE A 202 -16.34 1.66 3.33
C PHE A 202 -15.67 2.32 2.12
N GLY A 203 -16.31 2.20 0.96
CA GLY A 203 -15.79 2.61 -0.33
C GLY A 203 -14.99 1.51 -1.04
N TRP A 204 -14.43 1.89 -2.19
CA TRP A 204 -13.58 1.04 -3.02
C TRP A 204 -12.11 1.25 -2.65
N LEU A 205 -11.60 0.44 -1.72
CA LEU A 205 -10.22 0.51 -1.26
C LEU A 205 -9.29 -0.24 -2.22
N TYR A 206 -7.98 -0.04 -2.06
CA TYR A 206 -6.96 -0.87 -2.71
C TYR A 206 -7.29 -2.37 -2.61
N SER A 207 -7.10 -3.11 -3.70
CA SER A 207 -7.58 -4.49 -3.87
C SER A 207 -7.06 -5.46 -2.81
N GLY A 208 -5.86 -5.23 -2.28
CA GLY A 208 -5.30 -6.05 -1.20
C GLY A 208 -5.92 -5.79 0.19
N THR A 209 -6.61 -4.66 0.40
CA THR A 209 -7.08 -4.27 1.74
C THR A 209 -8.24 -5.12 2.23
N LEU A 210 -9.27 -5.33 1.40
CA LEU A 210 -10.42 -6.17 1.76
C LEU A 210 -10.03 -7.61 2.14
N PRO A 211 -9.25 -8.36 1.34
CA PRO A 211 -8.84 -9.73 1.72
C PRO A 211 -7.95 -9.72 2.96
N LEU A 212 -6.99 -8.78 3.08
CA LEU A 212 -6.15 -8.67 4.28
C LEU A 212 -6.99 -8.45 5.55
N VAL A 213 -8.00 -7.58 5.51
CA VAL A 213 -8.85 -7.33 6.69
C VAL A 213 -9.67 -8.57 7.02
N LYS A 214 -10.22 -9.29 6.02
CA LYS A 214 -10.91 -10.57 6.26
C LYS A 214 -10.01 -11.60 6.94
N ASP A 215 -8.73 -11.64 6.55
CA ASP A 215 -7.75 -12.58 7.08
C ASP A 215 -7.11 -12.12 8.41
N SER A 216 -7.54 -10.99 8.97
CA SER A 216 -6.98 -10.41 10.20
C SER A 216 -7.71 -10.81 11.49
N GLY A 217 -8.56 -11.85 11.45
CA GLY A 217 -9.22 -12.41 12.64
C GLY A 217 -10.66 -11.96 12.88
N TYR A 218 -11.24 -11.16 11.98
CA TYR A 218 -12.62 -10.72 12.10
C TYR A 218 -13.63 -11.82 11.79
N THR A 219 -14.63 -11.97 12.66
CA THR A 219 -15.75 -12.90 12.46
C THR A 219 -16.73 -12.43 11.37
N LYS A 220 -16.78 -11.12 11.12
CA LYS A 220 -17.59 -10.52 10.06
C LYS A 220 -16.88 -9.33 9.44
N CYS A 221 -16.85 -9.26 8.11
CA CYS A 221 -16.40 -8.09 7.37
C CYS A 221 -17.55 -7.63 6.45
N THR A 222 -18.07 -6.42 6.68
CA THR A 222 -19.17 -5.85 5.88
C THR A 222 -18.63 -4.86 4.86
N LEU A 223 -18.89 -5.09 3.58
CA LEU A 223 -18.45 -4.24 2.48
C LEU A 223 -19.56 -3.28 2.04
N TYR A 224 -19.30 -1.99 2.16
CA TYR A 224 -20.06 -0.90 1.54
C TYR A 224 -19.23 -0.33 0.39
N GLY A 225 -19.06 -1.13 -0.67
CA GLY A 225 -18.04 -0.90 -1.69
C GLY A 225 -18.28 0.30 -2.59
N ARG A 226 -19.50 0.89 -2.62
CA ARG A 226 -19.77 2.09 -3.43
C ARG A 226 -19.39 3.39 -2.71
N GLY A 227 -19.24 3.36 -1.38
CA GLY A 227 -18.90 4.50 -0.53
C GLY A 227 -19.93 5.62 -0.56
N THR A 228 -21.22 5.28 -0.69
CA THR A 228 -22.31 6.26 -0.94
C THR A 228 -23.02 6.71 0.35
N GLU A 229 -23.79 7.81 0.27
CA GLU A 229 -24.66 8.23 1.39
C GLU A 229 -25.73 7.18 1.71
N GLU A 230 -26.26 6.50 0.69
CA GLU A 230 -27.23 5.42 0.88
C GLU A 230 -26.62 4.23 1.65
N GLU A 231 -25.33 3.94 1.45
CA GLU A 231 -24.63 2.92 2.24
C GLU A 231 -24.32 3.41 3.66
N LEU A 232 -24.14 4.72 3.88
CA LEU A 232 -24.08 5.29 5.24
C LEU A 232 -25.44 5.20 5.94
N ASP A 233 -26.56 5.36 5.22
CA ASP A 233 -27.90 5.14 5.78
C ASP A 233 -28.08 3.68 6.21
N GLN A 234 -27.57 2.73 5.41
CA GLN A 234 -27.59 1.30 5.75
C GLN A 234 -26.72 0.99 6.97
N LEU A 235 -25.50 1.55 7.02
CA LEU A 235 -24.61 1.42 8.17
C LEU A 235 -25.27 1.97 9.44
N GLU A 236 -25.78 3.20 9.41
CA GLU A 236 -26.46 3.86 10.53
C GLU A 236 -27.69 3.06 10.99
N SER A 237 -28.49 2.54 10.04
CA SER A 237 -29.64 1.67 10.35
C SER A 237 -29.22 0.37 11.02
N SER A 238 -28.13 -0.26 10.56
CA SER A 238 -27.61 -1.49 11.15
C SER A 238 -27.09 -1.27 12.58
N LEU A 239 -26.38 -0.16 12.81
CA LEU A 239 -25.87 0.25 14.12
C LEU A 239 -27.04 0.53 15.08
N ALA A 240 -28.06 1.25 14.63
CA ALA A 240 -29.27 1.52 15.41
C ALA A 240 -30.04 0.24 15.75
N ALA A 241 -30.00 -0.78 14.88
CA ALA A 241 -30.58 -2.10 15.12
C ALA A 241 -29.72 -3.00 16.04
N GLY A 242 -28.58 -2.51 16.54
CA GLY A 242 -27.71 -3.21 17.48
C GLY A 242 -26.53 -3.93 16.86
N ALA A 243 -26.23 -3.72 15.57
CA ALA A 243 -24.96 -4.16 15.00
C ALA A 243 -23.81 -3.46 15.73
N LYS A 244 -22.76 -4.22 16.04
CA LYS A 244 -21.53 -3.71 16.64
C LYS A 244 -20.39 -3.91 15.67
N TYR A 245 -19.59 -2.87 15.51
CA TYR A 245 -18.37 -2.91 14.72
C TYR A 245 -17.20 -2.47 15.59
N THR A 246 -16.05 -3.08 15.37
CA THR A 246 -14.79 -2.76 16.02
C THR A 246 -14.13 -1.58 15.34
N VAL A 247 -14.13 -1.61 14.01
CA VAL A 247 -13.35 -0.72 13.16
C VAL A 247 -14.02 -0.56 11.80
N LEU A 248 -13.86 0.63 11.23
CA LEU A 248 -14.19 0.96 9.85
C LEU A 248 -12.91 1.38 9.12
N PHE A 249 -12.64 0.72 7.99
CA PHE A 249 -11.57 1.09 7.06
C PHE A 249 -12.14 1.85 5.88
N SER A 250 -11.47 2.93 5.48
CA SER A 250 -11.80 3.73 4.31
C SER A 250 -10.52 4.20 3.62
N GLU A 251 -10.62 4.60 2.35
CA GLU A 251 -9.54 5.26 1.60
C GLU A 251 -10.01 6.64 1.12
N ILE A 252 -9.11 7.61 1.07
CA ILE A 252 -9.39 8.94 0.53
C ILE A 252 -8.26 9.41 -0.40
N THR A 253 -8.50 9.62 -1.68
CA THR A 253 -9.69 9.24 -2.49
C THR A 253 -9.55 7.82 -3.01
N SER A 254 -10.65 7.16 -3.41
CA SER A 254 -10.61 5.76 -3.85
C SER A 254 -9.80 5.50 -5.13
N ASN A 255 -9.11 4.36 -5.21
CA ASN A 255 -8.39 3.91 -6.39
C ASN A 255 -9.24 2.95 -7.26
N PRO A 256 -9.72 3.29 -8.47
CA PRO A 256 -9.33 4.42 -9.33
C PRO A 256 -10.45 5.47 -9.51
N GLN A 257 -11.58 5.34 -8.80
CA GLN A 257 -12.77 6.18 -8.99
C GLN A 257 -12.64 7.58 -8.39
N LEU A 258 -11.68 7.78 -7.49
CA LEU A 258 -11.37 9.04 -6.81
C LEU A 258 -12.58 9.65 -6.12
N HIS A 259 -13.47 8.78 -5.63
CA HIS A 259 -14.57 9.17 -4.77
C HIS A 259 -14.04 9.52 -3.38
N THR A 260 -14.71 10.47 -2.74
CA THR A 260 -14.39 10.93 -1.39
C THR A 260 -15.51 10.50 -0.44
N PRO A 261 -15.21 9.71 0.60
CA PRO A 261 -16.21 9.34 1.60
C PRO A 261 -16.60 10.53 2.48
N ASN A 262 -17.83 10.53 3.01
CA ASN A 262 -18.28 11.51 3.99
C ASN A 262 -17.71 11.18 5.39
N LEU A 263 -16.44 11.54 5.60
CA LEU A 263 -15.72 11.32 6.85
C LEU A 263 -16.36 12.05 8.05
N VAL A 264 -17.04 13.18 7.83
CA VAL A 264 -17.80 13.87 8.90
C VAL A 264 -18.88 12.96 9.47
N ARG A 265 -19.67 12.33 8.59
CA ARG A 265 -20.74 11.41 8.99
C ARG A 265 -20.18 10.13 9.58
N ILE A 266 -19.11 9.58 9.00
CA ILE A 266 -18.42 8.40 9.54
C ILE A 266 -17.90 8.67 10.96
N ARG A 267 -17.22 9.81 11.18
CA ARG A 267 -16.73 10.22 12.51
C ARG A 267 -17.86 10.35 13.52
N ARG A 268 -18.98 10.99 13.15
CA ARG A 268 -20.17 11.09 14.02
C ARG A 268 -20.71 9.71 14.42
N LEU A 269 -20.81 8.78 13.46
CA LEU A 269 -21.25 7.41 13.74
C LEU A 269 -20.26 6.68 14.65
N ALA A 270 -18.96 6.83 14.39
CA ALA A 270 -17.90 6.24 15.19
C ALA A 270 -17.95 6.74 16.64
N ASP A 271 -18.17 8.03 16.86
CA ASP A 271 -18.29 8.61 18.20
C ASP A 271 -19.58 8.17 18.92
N THR A 272 -20.66 7.99 18.17
CA THR A 272 -21.97 7.56 18.72
C THR A 272 -21.97 6.08 19.11
N TYR A 273 -21.35 5.22 18.29
CA TYR A 273 -21.40 3.77 18.44
C TYR A 273 -20.09 3.12 18.92
N GLY A 274 -19.02 3.91 19.09
CA GLY A 274 -17.78 3.49 19.75
C GLY A 274 -16.83 2.64 18.92
N PHE A 275 -16.81 2.80 17.59
CA PHE A 275 -15.87 2.08 16.71
C PHE A 275 -14.72 2.98 16.22
N THR A 276 -13.59 2.38 15.87
CA THR A 276 -12.40 3.10 15.38
C THR A 276 -12.49 3.38 13.87
N VAL A 277 -12.00 4.53 13.42
CA VAL A 277 -11.92 4.91 11.99
C VAL A 277 -10.47 4.89 11.53
N VAL A 278 -10.17 4.00 10.58
CA VAL A 278 -8.86 3.90 9.91
C VAL A 278 -9.00 4.43 8.48
N VAL A 279 -8.18 5.40 8.10
CA VAL A 279 -8.22 6.01 6.77
C VAL A 279 -6.88 5.87 6.05
N ASP A 280 -6.88 5.29 4.86
CA ASP A 280 -5.73 5.31 3.95
C ASP A 280 -5.73 6.60 3.14
N ASP A 281 -4.68 7.42 3.29
CA ASP A 281 -4.54 8.72 2.61
C ASP A 281 -3.60 8.69 1.40
N THR A 282 -3.11 7.52 0.99
CA THR A 282 -2.05 7.35 -0.03
C THR A 282 -2.28 8.16 -1.32
N ILE A 283 -3.54 8.27 -1.77
CA ILE A 283 -3.90 8.98 -2.99
C ILE A 283 -4.23 10.45 -2.71
N GLY A 284 -5.05 10.73 -1.70
CA GLY A 284 -5.47 12.10 -1.36
C GLY A 284 -4.32 12.96 -0.86
N THR A 285 -3.42 12.33 -0.11
CA THR A 285 -2.28 12.87 0.61
C THR A 285 -2.64 13.88 1.70
N SER A 286 -1.98 13.77 2.84
CA SER A 286 -2.04 14.75 3.92
C SER A 286 -1.54 16.15 3.51
N VAL A 287 -0.82 16.27 2.38
CA VAL A 287 -0.45 17.56 1.80
C VAL A 287 -1.66 18.29 1.23
N ASN A 288 -2.59 17.59 0.56
CA ASN A 288 -3.79 18.22 0.01
C ASN A 288 -4.95 18.25 1.00
N LEU A 289 -5.02 17.29 1.92
CA LEU A 289 -6.19 17.05 2.75
C LEU A 289 -5.85 17.13 4.25
N ASP A 290 -6.73 17.74 5.02
CA ASP A 290 -6.74 17.70 6.47
C ASP A 290 -7.82 16.72 6.95
N ILE A 291 -7.41 15.46 7.13
CA ILE A 291 -8.31 14.36 7.54
C ILE A 291 -8.13 13.92 9.00
N LEU A 292 -7.11 14.45 9.69
CA LEU A 292 -6.84 14.15 11.10
C LEU A 292 -8.05 14.37 12.01
N PRO A 293 -8.92 15.39 11.81
CA PRO A 293 -10.14 15.55 12.62
C PRO A 293 -11.13 14.37 12.57
N TYR A 294 -11.04 13.49 11.57
CA TYR A 294 -12.04 12.46 11.31
C TYR A 294 -11.54 11.02 11.47
N ALA A 295 -10.23 10.83 11.60
CA ALA A 295 -9.59 9.52 11.69
C ALA A 295 -8.99 9.28 13.08
N ASP A 296 -9.07 8.04 13.56
CA ASP A 296 -8.33 7.60 14.74
C ASP A 296 -6.92 7.15 14.35
N VAL A 297 -6.81 6.53 13.18
CA VAL A 297 -5.56 6.04 12.59
C VAL A 297 -5.52 6.40 11.12
N ILE A 298 -4.37 6.87 10.64
CA ILE A 298 -4.14 7.13 9.21
C ILE A 298 -3.02 6.20 8.75
N THR A 299 -3.20 5.56 7.59
CA THR A 299 -2.16 4.76 6.95
C THR A 299 -1.73 5.39 5.64
N THR A 300 -0.44 5.36 5.34
CA THR A 300 0.11 5.91 4.09
C THR A 300 1.08 4.93 3.46
N SER A 301 0.92 4.64 2.18
CA SER A 301 1.94 3.92 1.42
C SER A 301 3.08 4.87 1.02
N LEU A 302 4.19 4.82 1.77
CA LEU A 302 5.39 5.61 1.47
C LEU A 302 6.04 5.24 0.13
N THR A 303 5.69 4.07 -0.39
CA THR A 303 6.13 3.55 -1.70
C THR A 303 5.71 4.45 -2.88
N LYS A 304 4.65 5.24 -2.72
CA LYS A 304 4.02 6.02 -3.80
C LYS A 304 4.64 7.42 -3.88
N ILE A 305 3.84 8.47 -3.89
CA ILE A 305 4.30 9.86 -4.10
C ILE A 305 5.23 10.40 -3.02
N PHE A 306 5.17 9.82 -1.82
CA PHE A 306 6.14 10.10 -0.75
C PHE A 306 7.56 9.76 -1.21
N ASN A 307 7.79 8.55 -1.72
CA ASN A 307 9.06 8.18 -2.36
C ASN A 307 9.23 8.84 -3.73
N GLY A 308 8.28 8.70 -4.66
CA GLY A 308 8.34 9.27 -6.02
C GLY A 308 9.36 8.61 -6.96
N ALA A 309 10.49 8.13 -6.45
CA ALA A 309 11.59 7.60 -7.26
C ALA A 309 11.44 6.12 -7.68
N CYS A 310 10.40 5.42 -7.23
CA CYS A 310 10.14 4.00 -7.53
C CYS A 310 11.25 3.03 -7.10
N ASN A 311 12.14 3.44 -6.20
CA ASN A 311 13.35 2.69 -5.87
C ASN A 311 13.34 2.12 -4.45
N ALA A 312 12.31 2.38 -3.64
CA ALA A 312 12.17 1.92 -2.27
C ALA A 312 10.69 1.73 -1.93
N MET A 313 10.40 0.81 -1.01
CA MET A 313 9.06 0.56 -0.46
C MET A 313 9.03 0.92 1.01
N GLY A 314 7.86 1.34 1.45
CA GLY A 314 7.58 1.65 2.84
C GLY A 314 6.09 1.87 3.06
N GLY A 315 5.69 1.81 4.31
CA GLY A 315 4.37 2.17 4.80
C GLY A 315 4.49 2.90 6.14
N SER A 316 3.50 3.73 6.44
CA SER A 316 3.36 4.34 7.75
C SER A 316 1.97 4.09 8.33
N LEU A 317 1.93 4.06 9.66
CA LEU A 317 0.73 4.01 10.46
C LEU A 317 0.84 5.13 11.49
N ILE A 318 -0.03 6.12 11.40
CA ILE A 318 -0.05 7.30 12.25
C ILE A 318 -1.24 7.22 13.19
N ILE A 319 -1.00 7.34 14.50
CA ILE A 319 -2.06 7.39 15.50
C ILE A 319 -2.43 8.84 15.78
N ASN A 320 -3.72 9.17 15.73
CA ASN A 320 -4.16 10.51 16.06
C ASN A 320 -4.09 10.76 17.59
N PRO A 321 -3.27 11.71 18.09
CA PRO A 321 -3.17 12.02 19.51
C PRO A 321 -4.47 12.59 20.10
N ASN A 322 -5.40 13.04 19.25
CA ASN A 322 -6.71 13.54 19.66
C ASN A 322 -7.78 12.43 19.73
N SER A 323 -7.47 11.20 19.31
CA SER A 323 -8.41 10.07 19.37
C SER A 323 -8.67 9.66 20.82
N CYS A 324 -9.93 9.37 21.15
CA CYS A 324 -10.29 8.76 22.43
C CYS A 324 -9.70 7.34 22.60
N HIS A 325 -9.29 6.70 21.50
CA HIS A 325 -8.65 5.39 21.48
C HIS A 325 -7.11 5.43 21.54
N TYR A 326 -6.51 6.63 21.52
CA TYR A 326 -5.05 6.83 21.41
C TYR A 326 -4.23 5.91 22.31
N LYS A 327 -4.46 5.98 23.63
CA LYS A 327 -3.65 5.23 24.62
C LYS A 327 -3.72 3.71 24.39
N LYS A 328 -4.89 3.21 23.98
CA LYS A 328 -5.11 1.78 23.73
C LYS A 328 -4.36 1.33 22.48
N ILE A 329 -4.57 2.03 21.36
CA ILE A 329 -3.98 1.67 20.07
C ILE A 329 -2.46 1.89 20.08
N HIS A 330 -2.01 3.05 20.53
CA HIS A 330 -0.58 3.39 20.61
C HIS A 330 0.17 2.43 21.53
N GLY A 331 -0.38 2.14 22.72
CA GLY A 331 0.24 1.21 23.66
C GLY A 331 0.36 -0.21 23.11
N TYR A 332 -0.68 -0.71 22.42
CA TYR A 332 -0.64 -2.02 21.76
C TYR A 332 0.42 -2.06 20.66
N LEU A 333 0.38 -1.11 19.72
CA LEU A 333 1.31 -1.08 18.61
C LEU A 333 2.75 -0.92 19.08
N LYS A 334 3.01 -0.07 20.08
CA LYS A 334 4.35 0.10 20.66
C LYS A 334 4.87 -1.18 21.30
N TYR A 335 4.02 -1.95 21.98
CA TYR A 335 4.42 -3.21 22.60
C TYR A 335 4.71 -4.31 21.58
N HIS A 336 3.97 -4.34 20.46
CA HIS A 336 4.11 -5.33 19.39
C HIS A 336 4.92 -4.83 18.19
N TYR A 337 5.60 -3.68 18.30
CA TYR A 337 6.33 -3.09 17.19
C TYR A 337 7.62 -3.86 16.91
N GLU A 338 7.82 -4.19 15.64
CA GLU A 338 9.03 -4.80 15.10
C GLU A 338 9.53 -3.88 13.98
N ASP A 339 10.79 -3.43 14.09
CA ASP A 339 11.38 -2.57 13.08
C ASP A 339 11.83 -3.39 11.87
N LEU A 340 10.96 -3.47 10.87
CA LEU A 340 11.16 -4.25 9.64
C LEU A 340 11.52 -3.38 8.43
N LEU A 341 11.64 -2.06 8.60
CA LEU A 341 12.04 -1.18 7.51
C LEU A 341 13.57 -1.22 7.37
N PHE A 342 14.05 -1.93 6.35
CA PHE A 342 15.47 -2.12 6.12
C PHE A 342 16.21 -0.77 5.99
N PRO A 343 17.39 -0.58 6.64
CA PRO A 343 18.03 0.74 6.73
C PRO A 343 18.34 1.36 5.37
N ALA A 344 18.78 0.57 4.38
CA ALA A 344 19.08 1.09 3.05
C ALA A 344 17.81 1.57 2.31
N ASP A 345 16.65 1.00 2.61
CA ASP A 345 15.37 1.48 2.09
C ASP A 345 14.95 2.76 2.83
N ALA A 346 15.17 2.84 4.16
CA ALA A 346 14.93 4.05 4.94
C ALA A 346 15.77 5.25 4.46
N VAL A 347 17.05 5.03 4.14
CA VAL A 347 17.94 6.07 3.58
C VAL A 347 17.33 6.67 2.32
N LEU A 348 16.94 5.84 1.36
CA LEU A 348 16.35 6.33 0.11
C LEU A 348 15.00 6.99 0.32
N LEU A 349 14.15 6.45 1.20
CA LEU A 349 12.87 7.09 1.52
C LEU A 349 13.09 8.48 2.12
N SER A 350 14.05 8.63 3.03
CA SER A 350 14.38 9.92 3.66
C SER A 350 14.96 10.91 2.65
N GLU A 351 15.83 10.48 1.75
CA GLU A 351 16.38 11.33 0.69
C GLU A 351 15.29 11.78 -0.29
N ASN A 352 14.42 10.85 -0.69
CA ASN A 352 13.42 11.11 -1.73
C ASN A 352 12.18 11.83 -1.20
N CYS A 353 11.95 11.90 0.11
CA CYS A 353 10.78 12.62 0.66
C CYS A 353 11.04 14.12 0.88
N ILE A 354 12.25 14.62 0.66
CA ILE A 354 12.62 16.03 0.92
C ILE A 354 11.73 17.01 0.14
N ASP A 355 11.42 16.72 -1.12
CA ASP A 355 10.55 17.55 -1.97
C ASP A 355 9.10 17.03 -2.04
N TYR A 356 8.68 16.12 -1.14
CA TYR A 356 7.38 15.47 -1.19
C TYR A 356 6.19 16.46 -1.29
N PRO A 357 6.08 17.51 -0.45
CA PRO A 357 4.97 18.47 -0.58
C PRO A 357 4.95 19.22 -1.92
N ASP A 358 6.11 19.67 -2.39
CA ASP A 358 6.21 20.40 -3.66
C ASP A 358 5.94 19.49 -4.87
N ARG A 359 6.37 18.23 -4.78
CA ARG A 359 6.05 17.19 -5.76
C ARG A 359 4.55 16.97 -5.87
N VAL A 360 3.85 16.79 -4.74
CA VAL A 360 2.39 16.66 -4.71
C VAL A 360 1.71 17.85 -5.39
N ARG A 361 2.10 19.08 -5.04
CA ARG A 361 1.51 20.31 -5.62
C ARG A 361 1.72 20.39 -7.14
N ARG A 362 2.93 20.08 -7.61
CA ARG A 362 3.27 20.10 -9.05
C ARG A 362 2.48 19.05 -9.82
N CYS A 363 2.50 17.80 -9.35
CA CYS A 363 1.73 16.71 -9.94
C CYS A 363 0.23 17.04 -9.95
N SER A 364 -0.28 17.65 -8.87
CA SER A 364 -1.70 17.97 -8.77
C SER A 364 -2.17 19.05 -9.71
N ARG A 365 -1.36 20.11 -9.90
CA ARG A 365 -1.65 21.13 -10.92
C ARG A 365 -1.74 20.51 -12.31
N THR A 366 -0.74 19.72 -12.69
CA THR A 366 -0.71 19.05 -14.00
C THR A 366 -1.88 18.07 -14.15
N ALA A 367 -2.16 17.25 -13.12
CA ALA A 367 -3.25 16.27 -13.15
C ALA A 367 -4.61 16.92 -13.38
N ARG A 368 -4.87 18.08 -12.77
CA ARG A 368 -6.09 18.85 -13.01
C ARG A 368 -6.21 19.24 -14.48
N GLU A 369 -5.16 19.83 -15.07
CA GLU A 369 -5.21 20.25 -16.48
C GLU A 369 -5.43 19.05 -17.43
N ILE A 370 -4.78 17.91 -17.16
CA ILE A 370 -4.98 16.68 -17.94
C ILE A 370 -6.40 16.13 -17.78
N ALA A 371 -6.94 16.09 -16.56
CA ALA A 371 -8.29 15.62 -16.29
C ALA A 371 -9.35 16.45 -17.05
N HIS A 372 -9.23 17.77 -17.00
CA HIS A 372 -10.15 18.67 -17.71
C HIS A 372 -10.00 18.59 -19.24
N LEU A 373 -8.77 18.39 -19.75
CA LEU A 373 -8.52 18.17 -21.17
C LEU A 373 -9.17 16.88 -21.67
N LEU A 374 -9.02 15.78 -20.92
CA LEU A 374 -9.66 14.50 -21.24
C LEU A 374 -11.19 14.62 -21.21
N ALA A 375 -11.75 15.24 -20.15
CA ALA A 375 -13.18 15.38 -19.96
C ALA A 375 -13.88 16.20 -21.07
N ALA A 376 -13.14 17.12 -21.71
CA ALA A 376 -13.65 17.91 -22.84
C ALA A 376 -13.68 17.15 -24.17
N HIS A 377 -13.01 16.00 -24.28
CA HIS A 377 -12.88 15.28 -25.54
C HIS A 377 -14.13 14.43 -25.86
N PRO A 378 -14.72 14.51 -27.07
CA PRO A 378 -15.98 13.82 -27.40
C PRO A 378 -15.97 12.28 -27.30
N SER A 379 -14.79 11.65 -27.39
CA SER A 379 -14.66 10.20 -27.24
C SER A 379 -14.70 9.72 -25.79
N VAL A 380 -14.55 10.64 -24.84
CA VAL A 380 -14.58 10.36 -23.40
C VAL A 380 -16.03 10.39 -22.92
N ASP A 381 -16.39 9.41 -22.10
CA ASP A 381 -17.69 9.38 -21.42
C ASP A 381 -17.63 10.18 -20.13
N TYR A 382 -16.68 9.84 -19.26
CA TYR A 382 -16.39 10.61 -18.05
C TYR A 382 -14.94 10.43 -17.58
N VAL A 383 -14.49 11.37 -16.75
CA VAL A 383 -13.19 11.35 -16.07
C VAL A 383 -13.44 11.36 -14.57
N ASN A 384 -12.80 10.42 -13.89
CA ASN A 384 -12.70 10.45 -12.44
C ASN A 384 -11.50 11.33 -12.07
N TYR A 385 -11.79 12.43 -11.41
CA TYR A 385 -10.84 13.33 -10.76
C TYR A 385 -11.62 14.16 -9.72
N PRO A 386 -11.05 14.55 -8.57
CA PRO A 386 -11.85 15.13 -7.49
C PRO A 386 -12.67 16.38 -7.87
N THR A 387 -12.23 17.17 -8.87
CA THR A 387 -13.01 18.33 -9.37
C THR A 387 -14.17 17.95 -10.29
N LEU A 388 -14.25 16.70 -10.76
CA LEU A 388 -15.18 16.20 -11.77
C LEU A 388 -16.15 15.13 -11.24
N VAL A 389 -15.83 14.48 -10.12
CA VAL A 389 -16.68 13.46 -9.50
C VAL A 389 -17.82 14.07 -8.66
N ARG A 390 -18.88 13.29 -8.44
CA ARG A 390 -20.04 13.73 -7.63
C ARG A 390 -19.68 14.07 -6.19
N SER A 391 -18.72 13.36 -5.61
CA SER A 391 -18.23 13.58 -4.23
C SER A 391 -17.31 14.79 -4.08
N ARG A 392 -17.21 15.68 -5.10
CA ARG A 392 -16.39 16.90 -5.03
C ARG A 392 -16.64 17.71 -3.76
N ALA A 393 -17.90 17.87 -3.38
CA ALA A 393 -18.26 18.65 -2.19
C ALA A 393 -17.62 18.07 -0.91
N GLU A 394 -17.50 16.74 -0.81
CA GLU A 394 -16.79 16.10 0.30
C GLU A 394 -15.28 16.33 0.21
N TYR A 395 -14.67 16.25 -0.97
CA TYR A 395 -13.24 16.57 -1.14
C TYR A 395 -12.92 18.00 -0.67
N GLU A 396 -13.73 18.98 -1.09
CA GLU A 396 -13.54 20.38 -0.74
C GLU A 396 -13.68 20.66 0.77
N ARG A 397 -14.43 19.83 1.51
CA ARG A 397 -14.52 19.95 2.99
C ARG A 397 -13.21 19.62 3.69
N TYR A 398 -12.43 18.70 3.12
CA TYR A 398 -11.18 18.24 3.72
C TYR A 398 -9.96 18.91 3.08
N ARG A 399 -10.11 19.57 1.93
CA ARG A 399 -9.01 20.20 1.21
C ARG A 399 -8.39 21.31 2.04
N ARG A 400 -7.09 21.24 2.24
CA ARG A 400 -6.29 22.31 2.85
C ARG A 400 -6.37 23.57 2.00
N GLU A 401 -6.43 24.72 2.68
CA GLU A 401 -6.49 26.01 1.98
C GLU A 401 -5.29 26.17 1.03
N GLY A 402 -5.56 26.53 -0.23
CA GLY A 402 -4.54 26.70 -1.26
C GLY A 402 -3.97 25.43 -1.90
N GLU A 403 -4.29 24.23 -1.41
CA GLU A 403 -3.72 22.97 -1.89
C GLU A 403 -4.58 22.29 -2.99
N GLY A 404 -4.05 21.22 -3.59
CA GLY A 404 -4.56 20.62 -4.83
C GLY A 404 -5.61 19.51 -4.68
N TYR A 405 -5.82 18.78 -5.77
CA TYR A 405 -6.80 17.71 -5.95
C TYR A 405 -6.15 16.32 -6.17
N GLY A 406 -4.89 16.13 -5.75
CA GLY A 406 -4.15 14.89 -5.95
C GLY A 406 -3.55 14.74 -7.35
N TYR A 407 -2.81 13.64 -7.56
CA TYR A 407 -1.97 13.38 -8.74
C TYR A 407 -2.49 12.25 -9.64
N LEU A 408 -3.60 11.63 -9.25
CA LEU A 408 -4.18 10.47 -9.93
C LEU A 408 -5.47 10.88 -10.62
N LEU A 409 -5.73 10.33 -11.80
CA LEU A 409 -7.00 10.43 -12.51
C LEU A 409 -7.31 9.10 -13.21
N SER A 410 -8.56 8.87 -13.57
CA SER A 410 -8.91 7.79 -14.50
C SER A 410 -9.96 8.25 -15.50
N VAL A 411 -9.95 7.63 -16.68
CA VAL A 411 -10.80 8.00 -17.80
C VAL A 411 -11.54 6.78 -18.32
N VAL A 412 -12.82 6.97 -18.62
CA VAL A 412 -13.68 5.98 -19.25
C VAL A 412 -14.12 6.52 -20.60
N PHE A 413 -13.86 5.76 -21.65
CA PHE A 413 -14.23 6.11 -23.02
C PHE A 413 -15.62 5.58 -23.36
N ARG A 414 -16.30 6.25 -24.30
CA ARG A 414 -17.63 5.84 -24.79
C ARG A 414 -17.62 4.47 -25.46
N GLU A 415 -16.50 4.12 -26.08
CA GLU A 415 -16.28 2.82 -26.72
C GLU A 415 -15.01 2.18 -26.15
N PRO A 416 -15.03 0.88 -25.77
CA PRO A 416 -13.86 0.17 -25.27
C PRO A 416 -12.65 0.23 -26.21
N ASP A 417 -12.88 0.17 -27.53
CA ASP A 417 -11.83 0.25 -28.53
C ASP A 417 -11.06 1.58 -28.49
N PHE A 418 -11.71 2.68 -28.09
CA PHE A 418 -11.03 3.96 -27.91
C PHE A 418 -10.10 3.93 -26.70
N ALA A 419 -10.50 3.24 -25.62
CA ALA A 419 -9.65 3.09 -24.44
C ALA A 419 -8.37 2.31 -24.75
N VAL A 420 -8.49 1.22 -25.52
CA VAL A 420 -7.33 0.42 -25.96
C VAL A 420 -6.38 1.26 -26.81
N LYS A 421 -6.90 1.91 -27.87
CA LYS A 421 -6.09 2.75 -28.76
C LYS A 421 -5.44 3.93 -28.03
N PHE A 422 -6.19 4.58 -27.13
CA PHE A 422 -5.65 5.66 -26.30
C PHE A 422 -4.53 5.16 -25.40
N PHE A 423 -4.73 4.03 -24.71
CA PHE A 423 -3.73 3.47 -23.82
C PHE A 423 -2.46 3.08 -24.58
N ASP A 424 -2.58 2.45 -25.74
CA ASP A 424 -1.44 2.05 -26.57
C ASP A 424 -0.67 3.25 -27.13
N ALA A 425 -1.39 4.31 -27.54
CA ALA A 425 -0.80 5.50 -28.13
C ALA A 425 -0.23 6.50 -27.10
N LEU A 426 -0.68 6.46 -25.84
CA LEU A 426 -0.23 7.40 -24.81
C LEU A 426 1.24 7.17 -24.46
N ASP A 427 2.12 8.09 -24.85
CA ASP A 427 3.56 8.05 -24.59
C ASP A 427 3.90 8.39 -23.12
N VAL A 428 3.62 7.44 -22.23
CA VAL A 428 4.00 7.45 -20.81
C VAL A 428 4.37 6.03 -20.40
N TRP A 429 5.01 5.87 -19.24
CA TRP A 429 5.33 4.54 -18.72
C TRP A 429 4.05 3.73 -18.47
N LYS A 430 4.14 2.42 -18.67
CA LYS A 430 3.02 1.49 -18.43
C LYS A 430 3.35 0.64 -17.22
N GLY A 431 2.48 0.60 -16.22
CA GLY A 431 2.77 -0.18 -15.02
C GLY A 431 1.76 -0.03 -13.88
N PRO A 432 1.80 -0.92 -12.88
CA PRO A 432 0.82 -0.99 -11.80
C PRO A 432 0.97 0.09 -10.73
N SER A 433 2.13 0.75 -10.66
CA SER A 433 2.40 1.76 -9.62
C SER A 433 1.74 3.12 -9.90
N ILE A 434 1.80 4.00 -8.90
CA ILE A 434 1.29 5.38 -8.91
C ILE A 434 2.21 6.27 -8.07
N GLY A 435 2.06 7.59 -8.21
CA GLY A 435 2.76 8.58 -7.40
C GLY A 435 4.26 8.60 -7.70
N THR A 436 4.62 8.57 -8.97
CA THR A 436 6.01 8.42 -9.42
C THR A 436 6.48 9.70 -10.09
N ASN A 437 7.79 9.94 -10.13
CA ASN A 437 8.37 11.15 -10.74
C ASN A 437 8.10 11.23 -12.25
N SER A 438 7.83 10.10 -12.90
CA SER A 438 7.34 10.03 -14.28
C SER A 438 5.88 9.58 -14.31
N SER A 439 5.12 9.99 -15.32
CA SER A 439 3.73 9.60 -15.47
C SER A 439 3.59 8.12 -15.83
N ILE A 440 2.60 7.44 -15.24
CA ILE A 440 2.32 6.02 -15.44
C ILE A 440 0.84 5.80 -15.78
N ALA A 441 0.56 5.04 -16.84
CA ALA A 441 -0.78 4.61 -17.21
C ALA A 441 -0.99 3.11 -16.96
N LEU A 442 -2.24 2.74 -16.65
CA LEU A 442 -2.66 1.36 -16.38
C LEU A 442 -4.09 1.10 -16.89
N PRO A 443 -4.37 0.01 -17.63
CA PRO A 443 -5.73 -0.50 -17.80
C PRO A 443 -6.15 -1.16 -16.47
N TYR A 444 -6.77 -0.38 -15.59
CA TYR A 444 -6.84 -0.71 -14.17
C TYR A 444 -7.62 -2.00 -13.91
N SER A 445 -8.84 -2.14 -14.46
CA SER A 445 -9.66 -3.33 -14.21
C SER A 445 -8.99 -4.61 -14.74
N VAL A 446 -8.35 -4.54 -15.92
CA VAL A 446 -7.65 -5.67 -16.55
C VAL A 446 -6.48 -6.18 -15.69
N LEU A 447 -5.74 -5.30 -15.01
CA LEU A 447 -4.54 -5.69 -14.26
C LEU A 447 -4.76 -5.83 -12.75
N ALA A 448 -5.64 -5.03 -12.15
CA ALA A 448 -5.91 -5.09 -10.71
C ALA A 448 -7.03 -6.08 -10.36
N HIS A 449 -7.92 -6.38 -11.30
CA HIS A 449 -9.12 -7.20 -11.09
C HIS A 449 -9.34 -8.20 -12.25
N TRP A 450 -8.25 -8.76 -12.81
CA TRP A 450 -8.28 -9.64 -14.00
C TRP A 450 -9.40 -10.68 -13.98
N GLU A 451 -9.55 -11.40 -12.87
CA GLU A 451 -10.53 -12.49 -12.69
C GLU A 451 -11.92 -12.01 -12.26
N GLU A 452 -12.03 -10.78 -11.76
CA GLU A 452 -13.23 -10.25 -11.07
C GLU A 452 -13.74 -8.94 -11.70
N GLN A 453 -13.46 -8.70 -12.98
CA GLN A 453 -13.85 -7.47 -13.68
C GLN A 453 -15.37 -7.23 -13.70
N ASP A 454 -16.17 -8.29 -13.77
CA ASP A 454 -17.63 -8.19 -13.70
C ASP A 454 -18.09 -7.71 -12.31
N TRP A 455 -17.54 -8.31 -11.26
CA TRP A 455 -17.79 -7.88 -9.89
C TRP A 455 -17.34 -6.43 -9.65
N ALA A 456 -16.14 -6.05 -10.09
CA ALA A 456 -15.66 -4.68 -9.98
C ALA A 456 -16.55 -3.67 -10.73
N ALA A 457 -17.12 -4.06 -11.88
CA ALA A 457 -18.04 -3.22 -12.63
C ALA A 457 -19.36 -2.96 -11.87
N GLU A 458 -19.84 -3.89 -11.04
CA GLU A 458 -21.04 -3.70 -10.18
C GLU A 458 -20.85 -2.60 -9.13
N TYR A 459 -19.59 -2.32 -8.76
CA TYR A 459 -19.17 -1.23 -7.87
C TYR A 459 -18.71 0.03 -8.61
N GLY A 460 -18.88 0.08 -9.93
CA GLY A 460 -18.60 1.25 -10.74
C GLY A 460 -17.15 1.37 -11.21
N VAL A 461 -16.42 0.25 -11.33
CA VAL A 461 -15.10 0.17 -11.95
C VAL A 461 -15.24 -0.52 -13.32
N PRO A 462 -15.45 0.22 -14.43
CA PRO A 462 -15.67 -0.38 -15.74
C PRO A 462 -14.45 -1.17 -16.24
N LYS A 463 -14.70 -2.21 -17.03
CA LYS A 463 -13.64 -3.10 -17.57
C LYS A 463 -12.57 -2.36 -18.39
N HIS A 464 -12.97 -1.31 -19.12
CA HIS A 464 -12.09 -0.53 -20.00
C HIS A 464 -11.61 0.80 -19.37
N ILE A 465 -11.64 0.93 -18.04
CA ILE A 465 -11.13 2.11 -17.34
C ILE A 465 -9.60 2.21 -17.43
N VAL A 466 -9.11 3.38 -17.86
CA VAL A 466 -7.68 3.68 -17.93
C VAL A 466 -7.32 4.64 -16.79
N ARG A 467 -6.42 4.23 -15.91
CA ARG A 467 -5.88 5.06 -14.82
C ARG A 467 -4.58 5.72 -15.27
N LEU A 468 -4.40 7.00 -14.94
CA LEU A 468 -3.20 7.77 -15.19
C LEU A 468 -2.72 8.41 -13.87
N SER A 469 -1.52 8.03 -13.44
CA SER A 469 -0.78 8.71 -12.39
C SER A 469 0.12 9.76 -13.04
N VAL A 470 -0.07 11.03 -12.71
CA VAL A 470 0.68 12.15 -13.29
C VAL A 470 1.96 12.39 -12.51
N GLY A 471 3.09 12.42 -13.24
CA GLY A 471 4.42 12.68 -12.71
C GLY A 471 4.84 14.15 -12.79
N LEU A 472 6.16 14.37 -12.81
CA LEU A 472 6.81 15.68 -12.77
C LEU A 472 7.16 16.24 -14.15
N GLU A 473 6.75 15.57 -15.24
CA GLU A 473 6.97 16.07 -16.59
C GLU A 473 6.40 17.50 -16.77
N PRO A 474 6.99 18.32 -17.66
CA PRO A 474 6.40 19.61 -18.00
C PRO A 474 4.96 19.45 -18.48
N GLU A 475 4.05 20.26 -17.94
CA GLU A 475 2.61 20.17 -18.23
C GLU A 475 2.33 20.19 -19.74
N ALA A 476 2.98 21.11 -20.48
CA ALA A 476 2.82 21.23 -21.92
C ALA A 476 3.20 19.94 -22.68
N LEU A 477 4.24 19.23 -22.22
CA LEU A 477 4.67 17.98 -22.83
C LEU A 477 3.65 16.87 -22.58
N LEU A 478 3.18 16.72 -21.34
CA LEU A 478 2.20 15.70 -21.00
C LEU A 478 0.86 15.97 -21.70
N ARG A 479 0.44 17.24 -21.80
CA ARG A 479 -0.74 17.65 -22.58
C ARG A 479 -0.61 17.26 -24.05
N ALA A 480 0.55 17.52 -24.68
CA ALA A 480 0.79 17.15 -26.07
C ALA A 480 0.66 15.64 -26.29
N ARG A 481 1.26 14.83 -25.41
CA ARG A 481 1.16 13.35 -25.45
C ARG A 481 -0.28 12.86 -25.32
N VAL A 482 -1.06 13.46 -24.42
CA VAL A 482 -2.48 13.11 -24.25
C VAL A 482 -3.31 13.50 -25.48
N ILE A 483 -3.08 14.69 -26.05
CA ILE A 483 -3.76 15.13 -27.27
C ILE A 483 -3.46 14.20 -28.44
N GLU A 484 -2.20 13.81 -28.62
CA GLU A 484 -1.78 12.88 -29.66
C GLU A 484 -2.45 11.51 -29.50
N ALA A 485 -2.48 10.98 -28.28
CA ALA A 485 -3.15 9.72 -27.97
C ALA A 485 -4.67 9.79 -28.23
N LEU A 486 -5.33 10.90 -27.87
CA LEU A 486 -6.75 11.12 -28.16
C LEU A 486 -7.04 11.16 -29.67
N ALA A 487 -6.16 11.79 -30.45
CA ALA A 487 -6.28 11.89 -31.90
C ALA A 487 -6.14 10.53 -32.61
N GLN A 488 -5.38 9.60 -32.03
CA GLN A 488 -5.26 8.23 -32.53
C GLN A 488 -6.42 7.33 -32.08
N ALA A 489 -6.99 7.60 -30.90
CA ALA A 489 -8.07 6.80 -30.34
C ALA A 489 -9.40 6.99 -31.08
N ALA A 490 -9.77 8.24 -31.38
CA ALA A 490 -11.08 8.58 -31.92
C ALA A 490 -11.04 8.89 -33.42
N PRO A 491 -12.07 8.50 -34.21
CA PRO A 491 -12.16 8.86 -35.61
C PRO A 491 -12.19 10.39 -35.80
N LYS A 492 -11.52 10.88 -36.86
CA LYS A 492 -11.38 12.32 -37.19
C LYS A 492 -12.71 13.08 -37.29
N SER A 493 -13.83 12.39 -37.48
CA SER A 493 -15.19 12.95 -37.49
C SER A 493 -15.59 13.53 -36.13
N LEU A 494 -15.12 12.94 -35.02
CA LEU A 494 -15.39 13.41 -33.65
C LEU A 494 -14.52 14.62 -33.26
N CYS A 495 -13.33 14.77 -33.84
CA CYS A 495 -12.38 15.83 -33.46
C CYS A 495 -12.69 17.21 -34.07
N LYS A 496 -13.63 17.32 -35.02
CA LYS A 496 -13.90 18.57 -35.76
C LYS A 496 -14.59 19.68 -34.94
N THR A 497 -14.99 19.42 -33.70
CA THR A 497 -15.93 20.29 -32.99
C THR A 497 -15.33 21.14 -31.86
N THR A 498 -14.10 20.88 -31.39
CA THR A 498 -13.70 21.51 -30.10
C THR A 498 -12.24 21.91 -29.87
N LEU A 499 -11.27 21.60 -30.74
CA LEU A 499 -9.84 21.87 -30.45
C LEU A 499 -9.12 22.85 -31.40
N CYS A 500 -9.85 23.56 -32.27
CA CYS A 500 -9.26 24.57 -33.16
C CYS A 500 -9.94 25.95 -33.01
N LYS A 501 -9.92 26.55 -31.82
CA LYS A 501 -10.17 28.00 -31.65
C LYS A 501 -9.42 28.58 -30.44
N SER A 502 -8.11 28.70 -30.56
CA SER A 502 -7.33 29.68 -29.78
C SER A 502 -6.03 29.93 -30.53
N ASP A 503 -6.09 30.86 -31.48
CA ASP A 503 -4.96 31.64 -31.99
C ASP A 503 -5.53 32.66 -32.98
N HIS A 504 -5.93 33.82 -32.47
CA HIS A 504 -5.93 35.13 -33.15
C HIS A 504 -5.84 36.23 -32.10
#